data_AF-A0A354VBR8-F1
#
_entry.id   AF-A0A354VBR8-F1
#
_cell.length_a   1.000
_cell.length_b   1.000
_cell.length_c   1.000
_cell.angle_alpha   90.00
_cell.angle_beta   90.00
_cell.angle_gamma   90.00
#
_symmetry.space_group_name_H-M   'P 1'
#
loop_
_entity.id
_entity.type
_entity.pdbx_description
1 polymer ?
#
loop_
_entity_poly.entity_id
_entity_poly.type
_entity_poly.pdbx_seq_one_letter_code
_entity_poly.pdbx_strand_id
1 'polypeptide(L)'
;MTTPIILQMQRALLDSSTSLSKSLLKAKVVCFKLGLAEFEAWVDSENEGYMGKETDELPEYRILGGTPEAFNPYHGWQPMGFANAELKRKLSYAPIGMSIGAIEHSLCDTKSDGMFEFTYSPEMETKIRQALSWSDARLRIRLTVPQVAAIVEKVRSILLRWTLEMEKQGMLGNDLVFNEEDKEKSARVTEGVVNNIHIAQVGSFVQAATNSNVHGEVKSAGISTEGVRDLVQQVGQMLPASNLPQDIQDNTRAALQQLTEAQQSDKPDGGRLRKGFDMLKGALAPAGEHLLRVAVDAAVTKLVGPG
;
A
#
# COMPACT_ATOMS: atom_id res chain seq x y z
N MET A 1 -27.47 23.24 -19.90
CA MET A 1 -26.00 23.11 -19.79
C MET A 1 -25.72 21.78 -19.12
N THR A 2 -25.00 20.88 -19.78
CA THR A 2 -24.62 19.59 -19.22
C THR A 2 -23.64 19.83 -18.07
N THR A 3 -23.85 19.20 -16.91
CA THR A 3 -22.89 19.31 -15.80
C THR A 3 -21.60 18.54 -16.17
N PRO A 4 -20.40 19.11 -15.98
CA PRO A 4 -19.16 18.39 -16.27
C PRO A 4 -19.03 17.10 -15.46
N ILE A 5 -18.42 16.05 -16.03
CA ILE A 5 -18.38 14.71 -15.42
C ILE A 5 -17.65 14.71 -14.07
N ILE A 6 -16.58 15.50 -13.93
CA ILE A 6 -15.84 15.60 -12.67
C ILE A 6 -16.73 16.16 -11.56
N LEU A 7 -17.50 17.21 -11.83
CA LEU A 7 -18.44 17.78 -10.85
C LEU A 7 -19.60 16.83 -10.53
N GLN A 8 -20.07 16.05 -11.51
CA GLN A 8 -21.05 14.99 -11.26
C GLN A 8 -20.50 13.91 -10.34
N MET A 9 -19.23 13.53 -10.51
CA MET A 9 -18.56 12.55 -9.65
C MET A 9 -18.37 13.10 -8.23
N GLN A 10 -17.89 14.34 -8.07
CA GLN A 10 -17.77 14.97 -6.75
C GLN A 10 -19.11 15.00 -6.00
N ARG A 11 -20.20 15.39 -6.67
CA ARG A 11 -21.55 15.36 -6.08
C ARG A 11 -21.96 13.95 -5.64
N ALA A 12 -21.69 12.94 -6.46
CA ALA A 12 -21.98 11.54 -6.14
C ALA A 12 -21.10 11.01 -4.99
N LEU A 13 -19.87 11.48 -4.84
CA LEU A 13 -18.95 11.07 -3.78
C LEU A 13 -19.29 11.74 -2.43
N LEU A 14 -19.81 12.97 -2.45
CA LEU A 14 -20.28 13.69 -1.27
C LEU A 14 -21.60 13.14 -0.72
N ASP A 15 -22.39 12.47 -1.56
CA ASP A 15 -23.63 11.82 -1.16
C ASP A 15 -23.36 10.43 -0.57
N SER A 16 -23.63 10.26 0.72
CA SER A 16 -23.49 8.99 1.42
C SER A 16 -24.51 7.94 0.99
N SER A 17 -25.60 8.33 0.32
CA SER A 17 -26.63 7.40 -0.18
C SER A 17 -26.29 6.80 -1.55
N THR A 18 -25.31 7.38 -2.25
CA THR A 18 -24.86 6.88 -3.54
C THR A 18 -23.83 5.77 -3.36
N SER A 19 -24.06 4.64 -4.03
CA SER A 19 -23.10 3.52 -4.08
C SER A 19 -21.80 3.94 -4.76
N LEU A 20 -20.69 3.71 -4.07
CA LEU A 20 -19.34 3.98 -4.52
C LEU A 20 -19.00 3.21 -5.80
N SER A 21 -19.55 2.01 -5.96
CA SER A 21 -19.41 1.19 -7.17
C SER A 21 -19.85 1.95 -8.44
N LYS A 22 -20.93 2.73 -8.37
CA LYS A 22 -21.37 3.57 -9.50
C LYS A 22 -20.40 4.71 -9.80
N SER A 23 -19.79 5.29 -8.77
CA SER A 23 -18.79 6.35 -8.91
C SER A 23 -17.48 5.82 -9.50
N LEU A 24 -17.08 4.60 -9.14
CA LEU A 24 -15.93 3.90 -9.74
C LEU A 24 -16.15 3.61 -11.23
N LEU A 25 -17.35 3.19 -11.65
CA LEU A 25 -17.66 3.03 -13.08
C LEU A 25 -17.56 4.34 -13.86
N LYS A 26 -18.01 5.46 -13.27
CA LYS A 26 -17.81 6.79 -13.88
C LYS A 26 -16.32 7.15 -13.96
N ALA A 27 -15.56 6.86 -12.90
CA ALA A 27 -14.12 7.05 -12.89
C ALA A 27 -13.46 6.27 -14.03
N LYS A 28 -13.80 4.99 -14.21
CA LYS A 28 -13.28 4.15 -15.31
C LYS A 28 -13.46 4.80 -16.68
N VAL A 29 -14.66 5.33 -16.97
CA VAL A 29 -14.94 6.03 -18.23
C VAL A 29 -14.02 7.24 -18.41
N VAL A 30 -13.81 8.03 -17.36
CA VAL A 30 -12.91 9.20 -17.41
C VAL A 30 -11.45 8.76 -17.62
N CYS A 31 -11.00 7.71 -16.94
CA CYS A 31 -9.64 7.18 -17.06
C CYS A 31 -9.35 6.70 -18.48
N PHE A 32 -10.27 5.94 -19.05
CA PHE A 32 -10.18 5.45 -20.42
C PHE A 32 -10.08 6.61 -21.44
N LYS A 33 -10.85 7.69 -21.24
CA LYS A 33 -10.83 8.87 -22.13
C LYS A 33 -9.55 9.70 -22.00
N LEU A 34 -8.98 9.76 -20.80
CA LEU A 34 -7.74 10.47 -20.50
C LEU A 34 -6.47 9.63 -20.76
N GLY A 35 -6.60 8.33 -21.00
CA GLY A 35 -5.46 7.42 -21.22
C GLY A 35 -4.70 7.05 -19.94
N LEU A 36 -5.37 7.07 -18.78
CA LEU A 36 -4.76 6.86 -17.47
C LEU A 36 -4.73 5.36 -17.09
N ALA A 37 -3.94 4.57 -17.81
CA ALA A 37 -3.95 3.11 -17.71
C ALA A 37 -3.69 2.55 -16.29
N GLU A 38 -2.76 3.16 -15.54
CA GLU A 38 -2.41 2.69 -14.18
C GLU A 38 -3.56 2.92 -13.19
N PHE A 39 -4.16 4.10 -13.22
CA PHE A 39 -5.29 4.42 -12.36
C PHE A 39 -6.57 3.69 -12.79
N GLU A 40 -6.74 3.44 -14.10
CA GLU A 40 -7.79 2.55 -14.61
C GLU A 40 -7.66 1.13 -14.02
N ALA A 41 -6.45 0.56 -14.00
CA ALA A 41 -6.19 -0.76 -13.41
C ALA A 41 -6.49 -0.81 -11.91
N TRP A 42 -6.22 0.28 -11.18
CA TRP A 42 -6.64 0.41 -9.78
C TRP A 42 -8.16 0.47 -9.63
N VAL A 43 -8.86 1.31 -10.41
CA VAL A 43 -10.33 1.40 -10.41
C VAL A 43 -10.97 0.04 -10.70
N ASP A 44 -10.41 -0.71 -11.65
CA ASP A 44 -10.87 -2.05 -12.00
C ASP A 44 -10.66 -3.03 -10.85
N SER A 45 -9.49 -3.00 -10.20
CA SER A 45 -9.23 -3.82 -9.02
C SER A 45 -10.17 -3.51 -7.86
N GLU A 46 -10.57 -2.25 -7.66
CA GLU A 46 -11.55 -1.86 -6.64
C GLU A 46 -12.98 -2.34 -6.99
N ASN A 47 -13.36 -2.32 -8.27
CA ASN A 47 -14.67 -2.75 -8.77
C ASN A 47 -14.84 -4.27 -8.85
N GLU A 48 -13.82 -4.99 -9.31
CA GLU A 48 -13.86 -6.44 -9.52
C GLU A 48 -13.40 -7.20 -8.26
N GLY A 49 -12.63 -6.53 -7.40
CA GLY A 49 -11.96 -7.11 -6.25
C GLY A 49 -10.54 -7.59 -6.59
N TYR A 50 -9.86 -8.07 -5.56
CA TYR A 50 -8.48 -8.54 -5.60
C TYR A 50 -8.39 -10.07 -5.47
N MET A 51 -9.47 -10.79 -5.75
CA MET A 51 -9.50 -12.25 -5.63
C MET A 51 -8.51 -12.87 -6.62
N GLY A 52 -7.54 -13.63 -6.11
CA GLY A 52 -6.48 -14.25 -6.92
C GLY A 52 -5.20 -13.40 -7.07
N LYS A 53 -5.17 -12.18 -6.51
CA LYS A 53 -3.94 -11.39 -6.38
C LYS A 53 -3.20 -11.75 -5.09
N GLU A 54 -1.88 -11.65 -5.11
CA GLU A 54 -1.07 -11.83 -3.90
C GLU A 54 -1.39 -10.73 -2.88
N THR A 55 -1.19 -11.04 -1.59
CA THR A 55 -1.45 -10.06 -0.51
C THR A 55 -0.61 -8.79 -0.66
N ASP A 56 0.56 -8.90 -1.29
CA ASP A 56 1.50 -7.80 -1.51
C ASP A 56 1.06 -6.84 -2.64
N GLU A 57 0.09 -7.25 -3.47
CA GLU A 57 -0.54 -6.41 -4.50
C GLU A 57 -1.74 -5.61 -3.95
N LEU A 58 -2.23 -5.95 -2.76
CA LEU A 58 -3.35 -5.24 -2.15
C LEU A 58 -2.87 -3.91 -1.56
N PRO A 59 -3.64 -2.81 -1.73
CA PRO A 59 -3.39 -1.57 -1.00
C PRO A 59 -3.45 -1.81 0.52
N GLU A 60 -2.64 -1.11 1.32
CA GLU A 60 -2.58 -1.31 2.78
C GLU A 60 -3.92 -1.10 3.47
N TYR A 61 -4.75 -0.18 2.98
CA TYR A 61 -6.10 0.01 3.53
C TYR A 61 -7.01 -1.21 3.34
N ARG A 62 -6.66 -2.18 2.46
CA ARG A 62 -7.33 -3.48 2.32
C ARG A 62 -6.83 -4.52 3.34
N ILE A 63 -5.73 -4.25 4.06
CA ILE A 63 -5.15 -5.17 5.05
C ILE A 63 -5.60 -4.73 6.45
N LEU A 64 -6.65 -5.37 6.97
CA LEU A 64 -7.23 -5.01 8.25
C LEU A 64 -6.61 -5.82 9.40
N GLY A 65 -6.47 -5.20 10.57
CA GLY A 65 -6.11 -5.89 11.81
C GLY A 65 -7.36 -6.33 12.57
N GLY A 66 -7.53 -7.62 12.83
CA GLY A 66 -8.65 -8.17 13.60
C GLY A 66 -8.21 -8.99 14.80
N THR A 67 -9.19 -9.63 15.46
CA THR A 67 -8.95 -10.52 16.59
C THR A 67 -9.07 -11.98 16.14
N PRO A 68 -7.99 -12.77 16.19
CA PRO A 68 -8.07 -14.22 15.94
C PRO A 68 -8.94 -14.90 16.99
N GLU A 69 -9.91 -15.68 16.55
CA GLU A 69 -10.83 -16.44 17.40
C GLU A 69 -10.92 -17.89 16.96
N ALA A 70 -11.03 -18.77 17.95
CA ALA A 70 -11.31 -20.18 17.76
C ALA A 70 -12.68 -20.52 18.35
N PHE A 71 -13.42 -21.40 17.69
CA PHE A 71 -14.71 -21.86 18.18
C PHE A 71 -14.52 -23.04 19.15
N ASN A 72 -14.93 -22.83 20.40
CA ASN A 72 -15.05 -23.85 21.41
C ASN A 72 -16.51 -24.39 21.44
N PRO A 73 -16.75 -25.70 21.27
CA PRO A 73 -18.11 -26.25 21.31
C PRO A 73 -18.92 -25.94 22.58
N TYR A 74 -18.24 -25.72 23.70
CA TYR A 74 -18.87 -25.46 25.00
C TYR A 74 -18.97 -23.96 25.34
N HIS A 75 -18.03 -23.15 24.86
CA HIS A 75 -17.91 -21.73 25.23
C HIS A 75 -18.12 -20.76 24.07
N GLY A 76 -18.38 -21.26 22.87
CA GLY A 76 -18.53 -20.46 21.66
C GLY A 76 -17.20 -19.89 21.17
N TRP A 77 -17.25 -18.76 20.47
CA TRP A 77 -16.06 -18.09 19.94
C TRP A 77 -15.23 -17.47 21.06
N GLN A 78 -13.94 -17.81 21.10
CA GLN A 78 -13.01 -17.32 22.09
C GLN A 78 -11.75 -16.75 21.41
N PRO A 79 -11.22 -15.60 21.88
CA PRO A 79 -9.94 -15.08 21.39
C PRO A 79 -8.82 -16.08 21.58
N MET A 80 -7.97 -16.21 20.57
CA MET A 80 -6.79 -17.06 20.66
C MET A 80 -5.70 -16.39 21.51
N GLY A 81 -5.16 -17.14 22.48
CA GLY A 81 -3.98 -16.75 23.22
C GLY A 81 -2.71 -16.98 22.40
N PHE A 82 -1.80 -16.01 22.39
CA PHE A 82 -0.51 -16.12 21.70
C PHE A 82 0.64 -15.85 22.66
N ALA A 83 1.60 -16.78 22.72
CA ALA A 83 2.84 -16.58 23.49
C ALA A 83 3.85 -15.69 22.75
N ASN A 84 3.82 -15.69 21.41
CA ASN A 84 4.71 -14.92 20.55
C ASN A 84 3.96 -13.74 19.91
N ALA A 85 4.45 -12.52 20.12
CA ALA A 85 3.86 -11.30 19.58
C ALA A 85 3.94 -11.20 18.05
N GLU A 86 4.98 -11.78 17.43
CA GLU A 86 5.13 -11.83 15.98
C GLU A 86 4.09 -12.76 15.34
N LEU A 87 3.86 -13.93 15.95
CA LEU A 87 2.84 -14.89 15.52
C LEU A 87 1.44 -14.29 15.64
N LYS A 88 1.17 -13.62 16.77
CA LYS A 88 -0.08 -12.87 16.97
C LYS A 88 -0.31 -11.89 15.83
N ARG A 89 0.71 -11.09 15.48
CA ARG A 89 0.60 -10.08 14.42
C ARG A 89 0.26 -10.72 13.07
N LYS A 90 1.01 -11.75 12.67
CA LYS A 90 0.79 -12.47 11.40
C LYS A 90 -0.62 -13.04 11.29
N LEU A 91 -1.14 -13.63 12.37
CA LEU A 91 -2.47 -14.24 12.37
C LEU A 91 -3.62 -13.25 12.57
N SER A 92 -3.33 -12.00 12.92
CA SER A 92 -4.34 -10.95 13.11
C SER A 92 -4.65 -10.17 11.84
N TYR A 93 -3.87 -10.32 10.76
CA TYR A 93 -4.12 -9.62 9.51
C TYR A 93 -5.14 -10.33 8.64
N ALA A 94 -6.10 -9.55 8.12
CA ALA A 94 -7.15 -9.97 7.22
C ALA A 94 -7.06 -9.17 5.91
N PRO A 95 -6.48 -9.75 4.84
CA PRO A 95 -6.48 -9.12 3.51
C PRO A 95 -7.87 -9.21 2.87
N ILE A 96 -8.53 -8.06 2.69
CA ILE A 96 -9.89 -7.98 2.16
C ILE A 96 -9.86 -7.81 0.63
N GLY A 97 -9.95 -8.94 -0.08
CA GLY A 97 -9.95 -8.99 -1.54
C GLY A 97 -11.31 -8.81 -2.23
N MET A 98 -12.36 -8.53 -1.46
CA MET A 98 -13.73 -8.37 -1.99
C MET A 98 -13.84 -7.09 -2.84
N SER A 99 -14.69 -7.10 -3.87
CA SER A 99 -15.05 -5.87 -4.59
C SER A 99 -15.74 -4.87 -3.67
N ILE A 100 -15.64 -3.57 -4.00
CA ILE A 100 -16.35 -2.53 -3.24
C ILE A 100 -17.85 -2.78 -3.20
N GLY A 101 -18.47 -3.23 -4.30
CA GLY A 101 -19.89 -3.58 -4.33
C GLY A 101 -20.25 -4.71 -3.36
N ALA A 102 -19.39 -5.72 -3.23
CA ALA A 102 -19.58 -6.80 -2.26
C ALA A 102 -19.43 -6.28 -0.82
N ILE A 103 -18.45 -5.40 -0.56
CA ILE A 103 -18.25 -4.77 0.75
C ILE A 103 -19.47 -3.91 1.13
N GLU A 104 -19.95 -3.05 0.24
CA GLU A 104 -21.16 -2.23 0.44
C GLU A 104 -22.36 -3.11 0.78
N HIS A 105 -22.56 -4.22 0.06
CA HIS A 105 -23.64 -5.16 0.33
C HIS A 105 -23.48 -5.83 1.71
N SER A 106 -22.27 -6.29 2.07
CA SER A 106 -22.01 -6.92 3.37
C SER A 106 -22.20 -5.97 4.56
N LEU A 107 -21.94 -4.68 4.37
CA LEU A 107 -22.18 -3.64 5.37
C LEU A 107 -23.67 -3.35 5.57
N CYS A 108 -24.50 -3.53 4.55
CA CYS A 108 -25.95 -3.41 4.64
C CYS A 108 -26.62 -4.64 5.29
N ASP A 109 -26.05 -5.82 5.05
CA ASP A 109 -26.59 -7.12 5.50
C ASP A 109 -26.01 -7.58 6.86
N THR A 110 -25.23 -6.72 7.53
CA THR A 110 -24.59 -7.14 8.78
C THR A 110 -25.64 -7.38 9.86
N LYS A 111 -25.63 -8.60 10.42
CA LYS A 111 -26.49 -8.98 11.55
C LYS A 111 -26.26 -8.01 12.71
N SER A 112 -27.25 -7.92 13.60
CA SER A 112 -27.31 -6.98 14.74
C SER A 112 -26.11 -7.03 15.72
N ASP A 113 -25.16 -7.95 15.57
CA ASP A 113 -23.94 -8.01 16.39
C ASP A 113 -22.81 -7.07 15.91
N GLY A 114 -22.91 -6.51 14.69
CA GLY A 114 -21.94 -5.56 14.15
C GLY A 114 -20.56 -6.15 13.83
N MET A 115 -20.49 -7.47 13.62
CA MET A 115 -19.24 -8.19 13.36
C MET A 115 -19.14 -8.67 11.91
N PHE A 116 -17.91 -8.61 11.39
CA PHE A 116 -17.53 -9.18 10.12
C PHE A 116 -16.56 -10.33 10.36
N GLU A 117 -16.79 -11.46 9.70
CA GLU A 117 -15.98 -12.67 9.86
C GLU A 117 -15.05 -12.83 8.66
N PHE A 118 -13.76 -12.95 8.92
CA PHE A 118 -12.78 -13.31 7.90
C PHE A 118 -12.23 -14.70 8.20
N THR A 119 -12.23 -15.58 7.19
CA THR A 119 -11.73 -16.96 7.32
C THR A 119 -10.28 -17.06 6.91
N TYR A 120 -9.52 -17.93 7.57
CA TYR A 120 -8.14 -18.20 7.16
C TYR A 120 -8.11 -19.01 5.85
N SER A 121 -6.99 -18.97 5.14
CA SER A 121 -6.78 -19.90 4.02
C SER A 121 -6.73 -21.35 4.54
N PRO A 122 -7.13 -22.35 3.74
CA PRO A 122 -7.10 -23.76 4.17
C PRO A 122 -5.73 -24.22 4.68
N GLU A 123 -4.66 -23.69 4.08
CA GLU A 123 -3.28 -23.95 4.48
C GLU A 123 -2.95 -23.39 5.87
N MET A 124 -3.35 -22.13 6.14
CA MET A 124 -3.18 -21.52 7.45
C MET A 124 -4.05 -22.20 8.49
N GLU A 125 -5.30 -22.52 8.17
CA GLU A 125 -6.19 -23.27 9.08
C GLU A 125 -5.55 -24.60 9.50
N THR A 126 -5.00 -25.35 8.54
CA THR A 126 -4.35 -26.63 8.83
C THR A 126 -3.16 -26.46 9.76
N LYS A 127 -2.31 -25.46 9.53
CA LYS A 127 -1.16 -25.14 10.40
C LYS A 127 -1.61 -24.74 11.80
N ILE A 128 -2.66 -23.93 11.92
CA ILE A 128 -3.19 -23.49 13.21
C ILE A 128 -3.83 -24.67 13.96
N ARG A 129 -4.61 -25.51 13.29
CA ARG A 129 -5.23 -26.72 13.87
C ARG A 129 -4.20 -27.70 14.41
N GLN A 130 -3.10 -27.91 13.67
CA GLN A 130 -1.96 -28.71 14.12
C GLN A 130 -1.32 -28.11 15.37
N ALA A 131 -1.05 -26.79 15.38
CA ALA A 131 -0.46 -26.11 16.53
C ALA A 131 -1.36 -26.15 17.78
N LEU A 132 -2.69 -26.09 17.60
CA LEU A 132 -3.67 -26.17 18.68
C LEU A 132 -3.97 -27.61 19.13
N SER A 133 -3.45 -28.64 18.44
CA SER A 133 -3.84 -30.05 18.65
C SER A 133 -5.36 -30.28 18.58
N TRP A 134 -6.05 -29.46 17.78
CA TRP A 134 -7.51 -29.47 17.65
C TRP A 134 -7.88 -29.57 16.16
N SER A 135 -8.27 -30.76 15.72
CA SER A 135 -8.54 -31.08 14.30
C SER A 135 -9.75 -30.36 13.72
N ASP A 136 -10.77 -30.10 14.55
CA ASP A 136 -12.08 -29.58 14.11
C ASP A 136 -12.35 -28.14 14.58
N ALA A 137 -11.34 -27.44 15.07
CA ALA A 137 -11.49 -26.05 15.48
C ALA A 137 -11.85 -25.18 14.27
N ARG A 138 -13.00 -24.49 14.35
CA ARG A 138 -13.33 -23.41 13.42
C ARG A 138 -12.55 -22.17 13.84
N LEU A 139 -11.92 -21.52 12.88
CA LEU A 139 -11.04 -20.38 13.09
C LEU A 139 -11.56 -19.20 12.30
N ARG A 140 -11.53 -18.01 12.90
CA ARG A 140 -11.86 -16.77 12.20
C ARG A 140 -11.00 -15.63 12.70
N ILE A 141 -10.88 -14.59 11.88
CA ILE A 141 -10.47 -13.26 12.31
C ILE A 141 -11.75 -12.45 12.46
N ARG A 142 -12.04 -12.01 13.69
CA ARG A 142 -13.14 -11.10 13.95
C ARG A 142 -12.72 -9.68 13.60
N LEU A 143 -13.49 -9.06 12.72
CA LEU A 143 -13.40 -7.67 12.32
C LEU A 143 -14.66 -6.93 12.76
N THR A 144 -14.54 -5.63 12.99
CA THR A 144 -15.69 -4.77 13.30
C THR A 144 -16.22 -4.12 12.03
N VAL A 145 -17.53 -3.85 11.96
CA VAL A 145 -18.14 -3.12 10.83
C VAL A 145 -17.42 -1.81 10.49
N PRO A 146 -17.05 -0.94 11.45
CA PRO A 146 -16.33 0.29 11.14
C PRO A 146 -14.98 0.07 10.45
N GLN A 147 -14.26 -1.02 10.77
CA GLN A 147 -12.99 -1.33 10.11
C GLN A 147 -13.18 -1.68 8.64
N VAL A 148 -14.24 -2.43 8.33
CA VAL A 148 -14.59 -2.78 6.94
C VAL A 148 -15.14 -1.57 6.19
N ALA A 149 -15.98 -0.76 6.84
CA ALA A 149 -16.47 0.50 6.28
C ALA A 149 -15.35 1.50 5.96
N ALA A 150 -14.26 1.50 6.74
CA ALA A 150 -13.10 2.35 6.48
C ALA A 150 -12.45 2.09 5.10
N ILE A 151 -12.58 0.88 4.55
CA ILE A 151 -12.12 0.58 3.18
C ILE A 151 -12.89 1.43 2.16
N VAL A 152 -14.22 1.40 2.24
CA VAL A 152 -15.12 2.14 1.34
C VAL A 152 -14.85 3.64 1.46
N GLU A 153 -14.71 4.14 2.68
CA GLU A 153 -14.41 5.56 2.91
C GLU A 153 -13.02 5.97 2.41
N LYS A 154 -12.02 5.09 2.51
CA LYS A 154 -10.69 5.36 1.97
C LYS A 154 -10.72 5.48 0.45
N VAL A 155 -11.40 4.56 -0.24
CA VAL A 155 -11.55 4.59 -1.70
C VAL A 155 -12.36 5.81 -2.15
N ARG A 156 -13.44 6.14 -1.44
CA ARG A 156 -14.22 7.38 -1.64
C ARG A 156 -13.34 8.62 -1.52
N SER A 157 -12.49 8.68 -0.49
CA SER A 157 -11.56 9.79 -0.25
C SER A 157 -10.50 9.90 -1.37
N ILE A 158 -9.96 8.77 -1.85
CA ILE A 158 -8.99 8.74 -2.95
C ILE A 158 -9.63 9.29 -4.24
N LEU A 159 -10.82 8.80 -4.60
CA LEU A 159 -11.56 9.30 -5.76
C LEU A 159 -11.88 10.79 -5.63
N LEU A 160 -12.34 11.23 -4.46
CA LEU A 160 -12.68 12.63 -4.23
C LEU A 160 -11.45 13.53 -4.40
N ARG A 161 -10.32 13.17 -3.77
CA ARG A 161 -9.06 13.89 -3.93
C ARG A 161 -8.62 13.96 -5.39
N TRP A 162 -8.73 12.85 -6.13
CA TRP A 162 -8.41 12.81 -7.55
C TRP A 162 -9.31 13.76 -8.36
N THR A 163 -10.63 13.73 -8.13
CA THR A 163 -11.56 14.65 -8.81
C THR A 163 -11.32 16.12 -8.49
N LEU A 164 -10.89 16.45 -7.26
CA LEU A 164 -10.53 17.82 -6.87
C LEU A 164 -9.25 18.31 -7.56
N GLU A 165 -8.23 17.46 -7.68
CA GLU A 165 -7.01 17.85 -8.40
C GLU A 165 -7.28 17.96 -9.91
N MET A 166 -8.16 17.12 -10.48
CA MET A 166 -8.61 17.28 -11.86
C MET A 166 -9.30 18.63 -12.09
N GLU A 167 -10.21 19.03 -11.19
CA GLU A 167 -10.88 20.34 -11.23
C GLU A 167 -9.88 21.50 -11.12
N LYS A 168 -8.92 21.42 -10.19
CA LYS A 168 -7.90 22.45 -9.99
C LYS A 168 -7.06 22.72 -11.24
N GLN A 169 -6.83 21.71 -12.06
CA GLN A 169 -6.12 21.83 -13.34
C GLN A 169 -7.04 22.22 -14.52
N GLY A 170 -8.34 22.42 -14.28
CA GLY A 170 -9.32 22.81 -15.29
C GLY A 170 -9.91 21.65 -16.11
N MET A 171 -9.61 20.40 -15.75
CA MET A 171 -10.01 19.20 -16.49
C MET A 171 -11.42 18.74 -16.12
N LEU A 172 -12.44 19.52 -16.48
CA LEU A 172 -13.82 19.29 -16.04
C LEU A 172 -14.57 18.22 -16.86
N GLY A 173 -14.17 18.01 -18.13
CA GLY A 173 -14.77 17.03 -19.04
C GLY A 173 -16.22 17.36 -19.41
N ASN A 174 -16.44 18.52 -20.03
CA ASN A 174 -17.76 18.90 -20.55
C ASN A 174 -18.22 17.90 -21.63
N ASP A 175 -19.44 17.41 -21.53
CA ASP A 175 -20.02 16.41 -22.44
C ASP A 175 -19.16 15.14 -22.64
N LEU A 176 -18.36 14.75 -21.63
CA LEU A 176 -17.42 13.62 -21.68
C LEU A 176 -16.30 13.75 -22.72
N VAL A 177 -16.02 14.98 -23.16
CA VAL A 177 -14.92 15.31 -24.07
C VAL A 177 -13.76 15.88 -23.29
N PHE A 178 -12.57 15.37 -23.57
CA PHE A 178 -11.29 15.85 -23.05
C PHE A 178 -10.38 16.19 -24.24
N ASN A 179 -9.66 17.31 -24.15
CA ASN A 179 -8.71 17.71 -25.17
C ASN A 179 -7.31 17.10 -24.90
N GLU A 180 -6.36 17.28 -25.81
CA GLU A 180 -4.99 16.75 -25.63
C GLU A 180 -4.25 17.39 -24.44
N GLU A 181 -4.52 18.67 -24.15
CA GLU A 181 -3.94 19.36 -22.99
C GLU A 181 -4.42 18.76 -21.66
N ASP A 182 -5.68 18.31 -21.59
CA ASP A 182 -6.25 17.60 -20.45
C ASP A 182 -5.58 16.22 -20.27
N LYS A 183 -5.25 15.52 -21.36
CA LYS A 183 -4.54 14.24 -21.28
C LYS A 183 -3.13 14.40 -20.69
N GLU A 184 -2.36 15.38 -21.15
CA GLU A 184 -1.02 15.63 -20.62
C GLU A 184 -1.02 16.08 -19.15
N LYS A 185 -1.98 16.93 -18.76
CA LYS A 185 -2.10 17.39 -17.36
C LYS A 185 -2.60 16.30 -16.44
N SER A 186 -3.54 15.48 -16.90
CA SER A 186 -4.13 14.40 -16.10
C SER A 186 -3.13 13.30 -15.77
N ALA A 187 -2.19 12.99 -16.68
CA ALA A 187 -1.11 12.05 -16.40
C ALA A 187 -0.28 12.47 -15.17
N ARG A 188 0.18 13.73 -15.14
CA ARG A 188 0.95 14.29 -14.01
C ARG A 188 0.17 14.33 -12.70
N VAL A 189 -1.11 14.72 -12.74
CA VAL A 189 -1.99 14.71 -11.56
C VAL A 189 -2.16 13.29 -11.02
N THR A 190 -2.39 12.35 -11.93
CA THR A 190 -2.74 10.98 -11.57
C THR A 190 -1.54 10.24 -11.01
N GLU A 191 -0.32 10.48 -11.51
CA GLU A 191 0.91 9.97 -10.91
C GLU A 191 1.01 10.30 -9.40
N GLY A 192 0.70 11.54 -8.99
CA GLY A 192 0.71 11.92 -7.57
C GLY A 192 -0.39 11.25 -6.72
N VAL A 193 -1.51 10.86 -7.34
CA VAL A 193 -2.58 10.13 -6.67
C VAL A 193 -2.25 8.65 -6.55
N VAL A 194 -1.78 8.05 -7.64
CA VAL A 194 -1.41 6.65 -7.79
C VAL A 194 -0.20 6.30 -6.93
N ASN A 195 0.80 7.19 -6.87
CA ASN A 195 1.89 7.03 -5.91
C ASN A 195 1.34 6.90 -4.48
N ASN A 196 0.38 7.72 -4.03
CA ASN A 196 -0.21 7.55 -2.69
C ASN A 196 -1.03 6.26 -2.50
N ILE A 197 -1.45 5.61 -3.59
CA ILE A 197 -2.11 4.29 -3.56
C ILE A 197 -1.07 3.18 -3.41
N HIS A 198 0.09 3.30 -4.09
CA HIS A 198 1.20 2.32 -4.05
C HIS A 198 2.23 2.57 -2.94
N ILE A 199 2.30 3.77 -2.34
CA ILE A 199 3.26 4.19 -1.30
C ILE A 199 3.09 3.44 0.03
N ALA A 200 2.09 2.57 0.14
CA ALA A 200 1.98 1.64 1.26
C ALA A 200 2.78 0.33 1.09
N GLN A 201 3.49 0.18 -0.03
CA GLN A 201 4.54 -0.84 -0.19
C GLN A 201 5.84 -0.49 0.56
N VAL A 202 5.80 0.19 1.72
CA VAL A 202 6.99 0.30 2.59
C VAL A 202 7.46 -1.11 3.04
N GLY A 203 6.53 -2.07 3.13
CA GLY A 203 6.85 -3.49 3.31
C GLY A 203 7.63 -4.08 2.13
N SER A 204 7.19 -3.85 0.89
CA SER A 204 7.89 -4.33 -0.32
C SER A 204 9.20 -3.59 -0.58
N PHE A 205 9.30 -2.29 -0.27
CA PHE A 205 10.52 -1.48 -0.31
C PHE A 205 11.62 -2.09 0.55
N VAL A 206 11.29 -2.40 1.82
CA VAL A 206 12.23 -3.01 2.75
C VAL A 206 12.50 -4.47 2.42
N GLN A 207 11.54 -5.21 1.86
CA GLN A 207 11.68 -6.63 1.55
C GLN A 207 12.45 -6.88 0.24
N ALA A 208 12.22 -6.06 -0.80
CA ALA A 208 13.00 -6.07 -2.03
C ALA A 208 14.48 -5.72 -1.76
N ALA A 209 14.76 -4.75 -0.88
CA ALA A 209 16.12 -4.43 -0.46
C ALA A 209 16.78 -5.49 0.45
N THR A 210 16.04 -6.47 0.97
CA THR A 210 16.56 -7.46 1.96
C THR A 210 16.41 -8.93 1.56
N ASN A 211 15.76 -9.24 0.43
CA ASN A 211 15.60 -10.61 -0.07
C ASN A 211 16.93 -11.30 -0.45
N SER A 212 18.04 -10.56 -0.55
CA SER A 212 19.39 -11.14 -0.73
C SER A 212 19.89 -11.93 0.49
N ASN A 213 19.21 -11.88 1.64
CA ASN A 213 19.67 -12.55 2.88
C ASN A 213 18.90 -13.84 3.24
N VAL A 214 17.98 -14.34 2.41
CA VAL A 214 17.12 -15.50 2.77
C VAL A 214 17.48 -16.80 2.02
N HIS A 215 18.58 -16.84 1.26
CA HIS A 215 19.09 -18.11 0.71
C HIS A 215 20.60 -18.28 0.90
N GLY A 216 20.96 -18.95 2.00
CA GLY A 216 22.26 -19.62 2.14
C GLY A 216 23.27 -18.88 3.02
N GLU A 217 23.66 -19.57 4.11
CA GLU A 217 24.82 -19.31 4.99
C GLU A 217 24.90 -17.94 5.69
N VAL A 218 24.83 -17.99 7.03
CA VAL A 218 25.32 -16.94 7.92
C VAL A 218 26.83 -16.78 7.69
N LYS A 219 27.22 -15.86 6.81
CA LYS A 219 28.59 -15.36 6.69
C LYS A 219 28.62 -13.89 7.08
N SER A 220 29.26 -13.63 8.23
CA SER A 220 29.87 -12.39 8.71
C SER A 220 29.26 -11.04 8.27
N ALA A 221 28.87 -10.24 9.27
CA ALA A 221 28.51 -8.81 9.22
C ALA A 221 29.21 -7.97 8.14
N GLY A 222 28.70 -8.04 6.91
CA GLY A 222 29.15 -7.27 5.76
C GLY A 222 27.93 -6.70 5.04
N ILE A 223 28.07 -5.46 4.56
CA ILE A 223 27.02 -4.77 3.81
C ILE A 223 26.81 -5.52 2.48
N SER A 224 25.60 -6.02 2.23
CA SER A 224 25.25 -6.65 0.94
C SER A 224 25.28 -5.59 -0.16
N THR A 225 26.19 -5.75 -1.13
CA THR A 225 26.34 -4.86 -2.29
C THR A 225 25.10 -4.86 -3.19
N GLU A 226 24.39 -5.98 -3.24
CA GLU A 226 23.12 -6.13 -3.97
C GLU A 226 22.01 -5.33 -3.29
N GLY A 227 21.85 -5.47 -1.96
CA GLY A 227 20.86 -4.69 -1.21
C GLY A 227 21.10 -3.17 -1.26
N VAL A 228 22.36 -2.74 -1.34
CA VAL A 228 22.67 -1.31 -1.57
C VAL A 228 22.22 -0.87 -2.97
N ARG A 229 22.41 -1.70 -4.01
CA ARG A 229 22.03 -1.37 -5.39
C ARG A 229 20.53 -1.19 -5.51
N ASP A 230 19.78 -2.11 -4.92
CA ASP A 230 18.31 -2.08 -4.94
C ASP A 230 17.78 -0.85 -4.21
N LEU A 231 18.37 -0.51 -3.05
CA LEU A 231 18.03 0.72 -2.34
C LEU A 231 18.29 1.97 -3.18
N VAL A 232 19.47 2.06 -3.82
CA VAL A 232 19.82 3.23 -4.64
C VAL A 232 18.85 3.39 -5.81
N GLN A 233 18.49 2.30 -6.48
CA GLN A 233 17.55 2.31 -7.59
C GLN A 233 16.15 2.75 -7.13
N GLN A 234 15.65 2.20 -6.02
CA GLN A 234 14.33 2.54 -5.49
C GLN A 234 14.24 3.98 -5.01
N VAL A 235 15.21 4.45 -4.23
CA VAL A 235 15.24 5.86 -3.78
C VAL A 235 15.37 6.79 -4.98
N GLY A 236 16.18 6.44 -5.99
CA GLY A 236 16.32 7.22 -7.23
C GLY A 236 15.01 7.35 -8.02
N GLN A 237 14.17 6.31 -8.03
CA GLN A 237 12.84 6.34 -8.68
C GLN A 237 11.81 7.13 -7.88
N MET A 238 11.87 7.09 -6.55
CA MET A 238 10.91 7.77 -5.67
C MET A 238 11.27 9.24 -5.42
N LEU A 239 12.54 9.64 -5.58
CA LEU A 239 13.00 10.98 -5.27
C LEU A 239 12.30 12.08 -6.10
N PRO A 240 12.10 11.94 -7.43
CA PRO A 240 11.36 12.92 -8.22
C PRO A 240 9.88 13.01 -7.80
N ALA A 241 9.31 11.91 -7.30
CA ALA A 241 7.91 11.80 -6.89
C ALA A 241 7.66 12.20 -5.42
N SER A 242 8.73 12.43 -4.65
CA SER A 242 8.66 12.66 -3.20
C SER A 242 8.12 14.04 -2.80
N ASN A 243 7.99 14.98 -3.75
CA ASN A 243 7.60 16.37 -3.50
C ASN A 243 8.44 17.06 -2.39
N LEU A 244 9.67 16.56 -2.17
CA LEU A 244 10.62 17.14 -1.23
C LEU A 244 11.14 18.48 -1.76
N PRO A 245 11.50 19.43 -0.88
CA PRO A 245 12.25 20.62 -1.25
C PRO A 245 13.44 20.31 -2.17
N GLN A 246 13.69 21.16 -3.18
CA GLN A 246 14.73 20.91 -4.19
C GLN A 246 16.12 20.71 -3.60
N ASP A 247 16.45 21.45 -2.54
CA ASP A 247 17.68 21.29 -1.76
C ASP A 247 17.83 19.88 -1.16
N ILE A 248 16.74 19.31 -0.64
CA ILE A 248 16.72 17.94 -0.12
C ILE A 248 16.86 16.94 -1.27
N GLN A 249 16.20 17.17 -2.41
CA GLN A 249 16.30 16.29 -3.58
C GLN A 249 17.73 16.27 -4.15
N ASP A 250 18.37 17.43 -4.28
CA ASP A 250 19.72 17.52 -4.83
C ASP A 250 20.76 16.88 -3.89
N ASN A 251 20.64 17.11 -2.58
CA ASN A 251 21.48 16.47 -1.57
C ASN A 251 21.28 14.94 -1.54
N THR A 252 20.03 14.48 -1.70
CA THR A 252 19.72 13.04 -1.77
C THR A 252 20.31 12.42 -3.05
N ARG A 253 20.22 13.10 -4.20
CA ARG A 253 20.81 12.64 -5.47
C ARG A 253 22.34 12.55 -5.38
N ALA A 254 22.99 13.51 -4.73
CA ALA A 254 24.43 13.47 -4.48
C ALA A 254 24.84 12.27 -3.60
N ALA A 255 24.05 11.96 -2.57
CA ALA A 255 24.28 10.78 -1.72
C ALA A 255 24.10 9.45 -2.49
N LEU A 256 23.09 9.35 -3.36
CA LEU A 256 22.88 8.20 -4.23
C LEU A 256 24.01 7.99 -5.24
N GLN A 257 24.55 9.07 -5.79
CA GLN A 257 25.69 9.00 -6.70
C GLN A 257 26.94 8.45 -5.98
N GLN A 258 27.23 8.93 -4.77
CA GLN A 258 28.35 8.39 -3.99
C GLN A 258 28.20 6.92 -3.63
N LEU A 259 26.98 6.47 -3.31
CA LEU A 259 26.67 5.06 -3.09
C LEU A 259 26.89 4.23 -4.36
N THR A 260 26.54 4.78 -5.53
CA THR A 260 26.74 4.13 -6.84
C THR A 260 28.23 4.01 -7.16
N GLU A 261 29.01 5.07 -6.95
CA GLU A 261 30.47 5.07 -7.14
C GLU A 261 31.19 4.11 -6.17
N ALA A 262 30.72 4.03 -4.93
CA ALA A 262 31.25 3.09 -3.94
C ALA A 262 30.98 1.62 -4.29
N GLN A 263 29.93 1.32 -5.08
CA GLN A 263 29.63 -0.03 -5.57
C GLN A 263 30.46 -0.44 -6.79
N GLN A 264 30.82 0.52 -7.66
CA GLN A 264 31.53 0.25 -8.91
C GLN A 264 33.05 0.12 -8.74
N SER A 265 33.57 0.36 -7.53
CA SER A 265 34.99 0.18 -7.24
C SER A 265 35.34 -1.31 -7.15
N ASP A 266 36.44 -1.73 -7.78
CA ASP A 266 36.95 -3.13 -7.89
C ASP A 266 37.04 -3.90 -6.56
N LYS A 267 36.96 -3.20 -5.42
CA LYS A 267 36.59 -3.75 -4.12
C LYS A 267 35.57 -2.82 -3.46
N PRO A 268 34.36 -3.30 -3.10
CA PRO A 268 33.41 -2.48 -2.37
C PRO A 268 33.99 -2.12 -0.99
N ASP A 269 34.38 -0.86 -0.83
CA ASP A 269 34.90 -0.34 0.43
C ASP A 269 33.72 -0.11 1.39
N GLY A 270 33.54 -1.04 2.33
CA GLY A 270 32.49 -0.96 3.34
C GLY A 270 32.50 0.35 4.15
N GLY A 271 33.66 1.02 4.25
CA GLY A 271 33.76 2.35 4.85
C GLY A 271 33.14 3.45 4.00
N ARG A 272 33.26 3.36 2.67
CA ARG A 272 32.62 4.30 1.73
C ARG A 272 31.12 4.06 1.63
N LEU A 273 30.67 2.81 1.69
CA LEU A 273 29.24 2.48 1.73
C LEU A 273 28.56 3.02 2.98
N ARG A 274 29.18 2.87 4.17
CA ARG A 274 28.67 3.49 5.42
C ARG A 274 28.58 5.00 5.32
N LYS A 275 29.65 5.67 4.85
CA LYS A 275 29.63 7.12 4.64
C LYS A 275 28.53 7.56 3.67
N GLY A 276 28.30 6.80 2.59
CA GLY A 276 27.21 7.07 1.66
C GLY A 276 25.83 6.95 2.31
N PHE A 277 25.62 5.95 3.16
CA PHE A 277 24.38 5.81 3.94
C PHE A 277 24.19 6.93 4.97
N ASP A 278 25.25 7.34 5.66
CA ASP A 278 25.19 8.46 6.61
C ASP A 278 24.85 9.77 5.90
N MET A 279 25.40 10.00 4.71
CA MET A 279 25.03 11.15 3.87
C MET A 279 23.59 11.06 3.38
N LEU A 280 23.11 9.86 3.00
CA LEU A 280 21.72 9.65 2.58
C LEU A 280 20.74 9.95 3.73
N LYS A 281 21.04 9.45 4.93
CA LYS A 281 20.27 9.77 6.16
C LYS A 281 20.32 11.26 6.48
N GLY A 282 21.50 11.88 6.39
CA GLY A 282 21.69 13.30 6.63
C GLY A 282 20.93 14.18 5.64
N ALA A 283 20.92 13.80 4.35
CA ALA A 283 20.17 14.51 3.31
C ALA A 283 18.66 14.47 3.55
N LEU A 284 18.14 13.33 4.03
CA LEU A 284 16.72 13.15 4.31
C LEU A 284 16.31 13.57 5.73
N ALA A 285 17.25 13.85 6.63
CA ALA A 285 16.96 14.27 8.01
C ALA A 285 16.02 15.49 8.11
N PRO A 286 16.21 16.57 7.31
CA PRO A 286 15.34 17.75 7.31
C PRO A 286 13.91 17.47 6.84
N ALA A 287 13.67 16.32 6.17
CA ALA A 287 12.35 15.94 5.70
C ALA A 287 11.38 15.55 6.84
N GLY A 288 11.84 15.50 8.11
CA GLY A 288 10.96 15.21 9.24
C GLY A 288 10.28 13.86 9.10
N GLU A 289 8.97 13.77 9.37
CA GLU A 289 8.21 12.51 9.29
C GLU A 289 7.93 12.04 7.84
N HIS A 290 8.63 12.60 6.84
CA HIS A 290 8.46 12.21 5.46
C HIS A 290 8.74 10.72 5.23
N LEU A 291 7.83 10.05 4.53
CA LEU A 291 7.82 8.59 4.38
C LEU A 291 9.07 8.05 3.71
N LEU A 292 9.64 8.77 2.74
CA LEU A 292 10.92 8.39 2.11
C LEU A 292 12.07 8.31 3.14
N ARG A 293 12.11 9.23 4.11
CA ARG A 293 13.11 9.20 5.18
C ARG A 293 12.93 7.96 6.05
N VAL A 294 11.70 7.71 6.51
CA VAL A 294 11.35 6.56 7.36
C VAL A 294 11.69 5.24 6.67
N ALA A 295 11.37 5.12 5.38
CA ALA A 295 11.66 3.95 4.58
C ALA A 295 13.17 3.73 4.42
N VAL A 296 13.91 4.79 4.05
CA VAL A 296 15.38 4.74 3.92
C VAL A 296 16.05 4.40 5.24
N ASP A 297 15.62 5.00 6.35
CA ASP A 297 16.16 4.69 7.69
C ASP A 297 15.97 3.21 8.04
N ALA A 298 14.79 2.65 7.76
CA ALA A 298 14.50 1.24 8.00
C ALA A 298 15.35 0.32 7.12
N ALA A 299 15.52 0.63 5.83
CA ALA A 299 16.31 -0.16 4.90
C ALA A 299 17.81 -0.12 5.23
N VAL A 300 18.36 1.07 5.51
CA VAL A 300 19.77 1.24 5.92
C VAL A 300 20.06 0.48 7.21
N THR A 301 19.15 0.54 8.19
CA THR A 301 19.31 -0.17 9.47
C THR A 301 19.38 -1.69 9.27
N LYS A 302 18.62 -2.24 8.32
CA LYS A 302 18.70 -3.67 7.98
C LYS A 302 19.95 -4.04 7.18
N LEU A 303 20.45 -3.16 6.33
CA LEU A 303 21.63 -3.41 5.49
C LEU A 303 22.96 -3.29 6.24
N VAL A 304 23.04 -2.40 7.23
CA VAL A 304 24.27 -2.14 8.01
C VAL A 304 24.32 -2.93 9.32
N GLY A 305 23.16 -3.45 9.78
CA GLY A 305 22.98 -4.07 11.09
C GLY A 305 22.80 -3.01 12.19
N PRO A 306 22.29 -3.39 13.38
CA PRO A 306 22.25 -2.47 14.52
C PRO A 306 23.68 -2.12 14.92
N GLY A 307 24.03 -0.84 14.76
CA GLY A 307 25.21 -0.25 15.39
C GLY A 307 24.97 -0.01 16.87
#